data_AF-A0A9X7Z630-F1
#
_entry.id   AF-A0A9X7Z630-F1
#
_cell.length_a   1.000
_cell.length_b   1.000
_cell.length_c   1.000
_cell.angle_alpha   90.00
_cell.angle_beta   90.00
_cell.angle_gamma   90.00
#
_symmetry.space_group_name_H-M   'P 1'
#
loop_
_entity.id
_entity.type
_entity.pdbx_description
1 polymer ?
#
loop_
_entity_poly.entity_id
_entity_poly.type
_entity_poly.pdbx_seq_one_letter_code
_entity_poly.pdbx_strand_id
1 'polypeptide(L)' 'MTPEVRAIFQIAGIGFLVAILHTILKQSGKEEFAHWTTFVGFVAVFVIVIGYVDHLYSEIQRVFLQM' A
#
# COMPACT_ATOMS: atom_id res chain seq x y z
N MET A 1 2.67 -3.81 -18.96
CA MET A 1 1.68 -3.49 -17.91
C MET A 1 1.79 -2.01 -17.63
N THR A 2 0.68 -1.27 -17.68
CA THR A 2 0.67 0.17 -17.39
C THR A 2 0.92 0.43 -15.89
N PRO A 3 1.39 1.63 -15.50
CA PRO A 3 1.69 1.96 -14.11
C PRO A 3 0.48 1.80 -13.16
N GLU A 4 -0.74 2.06 -13.64
CA GLU A 4 -1.95 1.96 -12.83
C GLU A 4 -2.30 0.49 -12.52
N VAL A 5 -2.16 -0.38 -13.52
CA VAL A 5 -2.37 -1.82 -13.33
C VAL A 5 -1.37 -2.38 -12.32
N ARG A 6 -0.11 -1.93 -12.36
CA ARG A 6 0.90 -2.32 -11.37
C ARG A 6 0.50 -1.91 -9.95
N ALA A 7 -0.03 -0.69 -9.77
CA ALA A 7 -0.50 -0.19 -8.48
C ALA A 7 -1.57 -1.11 -7.87
N ILE A 8 -2.58 -1.44 -8.69
CA ILE A 8 -3.72 -2.26 -8.28
C ILE A 8 -3.25 -3.65 -7.85
N PHE A 9 -2.38 -4.29 -8.64
CA PHE A 9 -1.83 -5.60 -8.30
C PHE A 9 -0.99 -5.56 -7.01
N GLN A 10 -0.21 -4.49 -6.81
CA GLN A 10 0.62 -4.35 -5.61
C GLN A 10 -0.25 -4.18 -4.35
N ILE A 11 -1.29 -3.35 -4.41
CA ILE A 11 -2.23 -3.14 -3.30
C ILE A 11 -3.02 -4.43 -3.02
N ALA A 12 -3.50 -5.12 -4.06
CA ALA A 12 -4.21 -6.40 -3.90
C ALA A 12 -3.32 -7.48 -3.26
N GLY A 13 -2.05 -7.56 -3.67
CA GLY A 13 -1.07 -8.47 -3.08
C GLY A 13 -0.82 -8.20 -1.59
N ILE A 14 -0.67 -6.92 -1.22
CA ILE A 14 -0.52 -6.52 0.19
C ILE A 14 -1.76 -6.88 0.99
N GLY A 15 -2.96 -6.59 0.48
CA GLY A 15 -4.22 -6.93 1.14
C GLY A 15 -4.36 -8.43 1.38
N PHE A 16 -4.00 -9.25 0.39
CA PHE A 16 -4.01 -10.71 0.51
C PHE A 16 -3.03 -11.20 1.58
N LEU A 17 -1.79 -10.72 1.57
CA LEU A 17 -0.78 -11.10 2.57
C LEU A 17 -1.19 -10.70 3.99
N VAL A 18 -1.71 -9.48 4.16
CA VAL A 18 -2.20 -8.97 5.45
C VAL A 18 -3.34 -9.84 5.97
N ALA A 19 -4.28 -10.24 5.12
CA ALA A 19 -5.40 -11.10 5.49
C ALA A 19 -4.92 -12.49 5.97
N ILE A 20 -3.93 -13.08 5.26
CA ILE A 20 -3.32 -14.35 5.67
C ILE A 20 -2.61 -14.20 7.02
N LEU A 21 -1.77 -13.18 7.18
CA LEU A 21 -1.05 -12.95 8.43
C LEU A 21 -2.01 -12.72 9.60
N HIS A 22 -3.03 -11.88 9.42
CA HIS A 22 -4.06 -11.66 10.42
C HIS A 22 -4.71 -12.98 10.85
N THR A 23 -5.09 -13.83 9.88
CA THR A 23 -5.72 -15.13 10.15
C THR A 23 -4.78 -16.05 10.94
N ILE A 24 -3.50 -16.14 10.55
CA ILE A 24 -2.51 -16.97 11.23
C ILE A 24 -2.27 -16.48 12.66
N LEU A 25 -2.10 -15.17 12.84
CA LEU A 25 -1.85 -14.56 14.16
C LEU A 25 -3.05 -14.76 15.08
N LYS A 26 -4.27 -14.61 14.56
CA LYS A 26 -5.50 -14.88 15.31
C LYS A 26 -5.60 -16.34 15.71
N GLN A 27 -5.34 -17.28 14.79
CA GLN A 27 -5.33 -18.72 15.08
C GLN A 27 -4.24 -19.12 16.10
N SER A 28 -3.15 -18.36 16.18
CA SER A 28 -2.07 -18.56 17.15
C SER A 28 -2.36 -17.96 18.53
N GLY A 29 -3.57 -17.41 18.76
CA GLY A 29 -3.95 -16.73 20.00
C GLY A 29 -3.32 -15.34 20.19
N LYS A 30 -2.66 -14.80 19.16
CA LYS A 30 -1.99 -13.50 19.17
C LYS A 30 -2.89 -12.42 18.56
N GLU A 31 -4.06 -12.23 19.14
CA GLU A 31 -5.09 -11.34 18.59
C GLU A 31 -4.66 -9.87 18.56
N GLU A 32 -3.90 -9.40 19.55
CA GLU A 32 -3.37 -8.04 19.56
C GLU A 32 -2.46 -7.78 18.34
N PHE A 33 -1.54 -8.70 18.05
CA PHE A 33 -0.67 -8.59 16.88
C PHE A 33 -1.44 -8.69 15.56
N ALA A 34 -2.54 -9.45 15.51
CA ALA A 34 -3.39 -9.54 14.33
C ALA A 34 -3.97 -8.15 13.98
N HIS A 35 -4.49 -7.43 14.98
CA HIS A 35 -5.00 -6.07 14.79
C HIS A 35 -3.90 -5.10 14.31
N TRP A 36 -2.72 -5.15 14.92
CA TRP A 36 -1.57 -4.36 14.48
C TRP A 36 -1.16 -4.67 13.03
N THR A 37 -1.23 -5.93 12.61
CA THR A 37 -0.90 -6.35 11.24
C THR A 37 -1.84 -5.72 10.22
N THR A 38 -3.14 -5.69 10.50
CA THR A 38 -4.12 -5.01 9.63
C THR A 38 -3.83 -3.52 9.53
N PHE A 39 -3.51 -2.86 10.65
CA PHE A 39 -3.17 -1.44 10.66
C PHE A 39 -1.90 -1.14 9.85
N VAL A 40 -0.84 -1.93 10.05
CA VAL A 40 0.41 -1.80 9.26
C VAL A 40 0.15 -2.05 7.78
N GLY A 41 -0.69 -3.04 7.44
CA GLY A 41 -1.12 -3.29 6.08
C GLY A 41 -1.78 -2.07 5.42
N PHE A 42 -2.64 -1.38 6.17
CA PHE A 42 -3.28 -0.15 5.71
C PHE A 42 -2.28 1.00 5.51
N VAL A 43 -1.38 1.20 6.48
CA VAL A 43 -0.30 2.20 6.38
C VAL A 43 0.60 1.92 5.17
N ALA A 44 0.93 0.65 4.89
CA ALA A 44 1.74 0.27 3.74
C ALA A 44 1.07 0.66 2.41
N VAL A 45 -0.25 0.49 2.30
CA VAL A 45 -1.01 0.96 1.13
C VAL A 45 -0.95 2.48 1.01
N PHE A 46 -1.05 3.21 2.11
CA PHE A 46 -0.92 4.67 2.09
C PHE A 46 0.44 5.14 1.59
N VAL A 47 1.53 4.48 1.97
CA VAL A 47 2.88 4.80 1.46
C VAL A 47 2.93 4.67 -0.06
N ILE A 48 2.28 3.65 -0.62
CA ILE A 48 2.19 3.48 -2.08
C ILE A 48 1.44 4.66 -2.71
N VAL A 49 0.28 5.04 -2.15
CA VAL A 49 -0.51 6.17 -2.67
C VAL A 49 0.28 7.48 -2.61
N ILE A 50 1.00 7.74 -1.52
CA ILE A 50 1.85 8.92 -1.38
C ILE A 50 2.91 8.98 -2.50
N GLY A 51 3.54 7.86 -2.84
CA GLY A 51 4.49 7.82 -3.97
C GLY A 51 3.86 8.17 -5.33
N TYR A 52 2.60 7.80 -5.57
CA TYR A 52 1.88 8.22 -6.77
C TYR A 52 1.54 9.71 -6.76
N VAL A 53 1.19 10.27 -5.60
CA VAL A 53 0.97 11.71 -5.45
C VAL A 53 2.26 12.50 -5.71
N ASP A 54 3.40 12.03 -5.20
CA ASP A 54 4.71 12.63 -5.42
C ASP A 54 5.12 12.59 -6.91
N HIS A 55 4.85 11.48 -7.59
CA HIS A 55 5.06 11.37 -9.03
C HIS A 55 4.21 12.39 -9.81
N LEU A 56 2.93 12.52 -9.47
CA LEU A 56 2.05 13.52 -10.10
C LEU A 56 2.54 14.95 -9.83
N TYR A 57 2.97 15.23 -8.60
CA TYR A 57 3.51 16.52 -8.24
C TYR A 57 4.78 16.85 -9.04
N SER A 58 5.69 15.88 -9.18
CA SER A 58 6.91 16.00 -9.97
C SER A 58 6.63 16.27 -11.45
N GLU A 59 5.63 15.59 -12.03
CA GLU A 59 5.21 15.85 -13.40
C GLU A 59 4.61 17.25 -13.59
N ILE A 60 3.80 17.73 -12.63
CA ILE A 60 3.30 19.11 -12.64
C ILE A 60 4.47 20.09 -12.58
N GLN A 61 5.41 19.92 -11.66
CA GLN A 61 6.57 20.80 -11.57
C GLN A 61 7.37 20.80 -12.87
N ARG A 62 7.58 19.64 -13.48
CA ARG A 62 8.29 19.51 -14.75
C ARG A 62 7.61 20.24 -15.90
N VAL A 63 6.29 20.09 -16.03
CA VAL A 63 5.51 20.72 -17.10
C VAL A 63 5.41 22.23 -16.91
N PHE A 64 5.34 22.74 -15.67
CA PHE A 64 5.08 24.16 -15.42
C PHE A 64 6.29 25.01 -15.05
N LEU A 65 7.36 24.43 -14.45
CA LEU A 65 8.53 25.16 -13.98
C LEU A 65 9.79 24.95 -14.83
N GLN A 66 9.81 23.94 -15.70
CA GLN A 66 10.92 23.62 -16.60
C GLN A 66 10.62 23.89 -18.08
N MET A 67 9.45 24.48 -18.39
CA MET A 67 9.17 25.09 -19.69
C MET A 67 9.69 26.54 -19.77
#